data_AF-A0A917PJ51-F1
#
_entry.id   AF-A0A917PJ51-F1
#
_cell.length_a   1.000
_cell.length_b   1.000
_cell.length_c   1.000
_cell.angle_alpha   90.00
_cell.angle_beta   90.00
_cell.angle_gamma   90.00
#
_symmetry.space_group_name_H-M   'P 1'
#
loop_
_entity.id
_entity.type
_entity.pdbx_description
1 polymer ?
#
loop_
_entity_poly.entity_id
_entity_poly.type
_entity_poly.pdbx_seq_one_letter_code
_entity_poly.pdbx_strand_id
1 'polypeptide(L)'
;MNPSVLYLLPDLGDLLRLQPQYNAATLVELTRALPPGPPHAPHVLWLTGPDPDHPARDAFAAAGTEVSDLSPDWTWAHAEHDALKGFMKQYPQGQERLRRAAHAEQDLQALLGGPLTLESLTSARTQDGIRAYHAALQDALDEGPGTRWHARRLDTLARTLQDRTGVALAALDDLPDLLDRLPHAALPDPATFQPGEASRRRALADRALLLDEHDDLMALLGALEREPGDRVTPAAELRYAAANIHLAVGDLPAARTHLESAAHALTDERSLPGLVLARLGQVRDAQGERDLATRTYRAVLALTYAPQAARDAALAGLDAPFTLDLTPRP
;
A
#
# COMPACT_ATOMS: atom_id res chain seq x y z
N MET A 1 36.71 -4.19 -3.26
CA MET A 1 35.47 -3.91 -4.02
C MET A 1 34.38 -4.67 -3.32
N ASN A 2 33.40 -3.99 -2.70
CA ASN A 2 32.20 -4.69 -2.25
C ASN A 2 31.52 -5.28 -3.50
N PRO A 3 31.15 -6.57 -3.52
CA PRO A 3 30.32 -7.07 -4.60
C PRO A 3 29.08 -6.18 -4.71
N SER A 4 28.67 -5.84 -5.93
CA SER A 4 27.48 -5.04 -6.14
C SER A 4 26.27 -5.81 -5.62
N VAL A 5 25.70 -5.36 -4.52
CA VAL A 5 24.59 -6.03 -3.81
C VAL A 5 23.25 -5.60 -4.41
N LEU A 6 22.30 -6.53 -4.45
CA LEU A 6 20.88 -6.23 -4.64
C LEU A 6 20.18 -6.23 -3.28
N TYR A 7 19.65 -5.10 -2.84
CA TYR A 7 18.87 -5.00 -1.62
C TYR A 7 17.40 -5.28 -1.90
N LEU A 8 16.82 -6.27 -1.21
CA LEU A 8 15.40 -6.58 -1.27
C LEU A 8 14.67 -5.85 -0.13
N LEU A 9 13.89 -4.84 -0.47
CA LEU A 9 13.02 -4.14 0.47
C LEU A 9 11.72 -4.95 0.65
N PRO A 10 11.34 -5.26 1.91
CA PRO A 10 10.05 -5.85 2.20
C PRO A 10 8.89 -4.95 1.76
N ASP A 11 8.03 -5.49 0.91
CA ASP A 11 6.76 -4.87 0.56
C ASP A 11 5.61 -5.49 1.35
N LEU A 12 4.83 -4.63 2.00
CA LEU A 12 3.65 -5.03 2.78
C LEU A 12 2.33 -4.75 2.05
N GLY A 13 2.38 -4.27 0.80
CA GLY A 13 1.16 -3.88 0.09
C GLY A 13 0.41 -2.76 0.83
N ASP A 14 -0.90 -2.88 0.92
CA ASP A 14 -1.75 -1.94 1.63
C ASP A 14 -1.49 -1.89 3.14
N LEU A 15 -0.87 -2.92 3.74
CA LEU A 15 -0.50 -2.87 5.16
C LEU A 15 0.48 -1.73 5.45
N LEU A 16 1.21 -1.20 4.45
CA LEU A 16 2.05 -0.01 4.63
C LEU A 16 1.27 1.18 5.21
N ARG A 17 -0.04 1.28 4.99
CA ARG A 17 -0.91 2.32 5.56
C ARG A 17 -1.24 2.11 7.03
N LEU A 18 -1.05 0.89 7.53
CA LEU A 18 -1.38 0.51 8.90
C LEU A 18 -0.16 0.51 9.83
N GLN A 19 1.04 0.74 9.30
CA GLN A 19 2.30 0.50 10.01
C GLN A 19 3.06 1.81 10.25
N PRO A 20 2.96 2.42 11.44
CA PRO A 20 3.57 3.73 11.70
C PRO A 20 5.09 3.77 11.54
N GLN A 21 5.76 2.64 11.78
CA GLN A 21 7.23 2.54 11.77
C GLN A 21 7.79 1.88 10.50
N TYR A 22 6.92 1.39 9.61
CA TYR A 22 7.31 0.82 8.32
C TYR A 22 6.23 1.11 7.28
N ASN A 23 6.22 2.34 6.78
CA ASN A 23 5.22 2.83 5.82
C ASN A 23 5.88 3.19 4.47
N ALA A 24 5.08 3.70 3.54
CA ALA A 24 5.55 4.05 2.21
C ALA A 24 6.68 5.10 2.20
N ALA A 25 6.71 6.04 3.16
CA ALA A 25 7.82 6.99 3.27
C ALA A 25 9.08 6.33 3.87
N THR A 26 8.92 5.32 4.72
CA THR A 26 10.05 4.51 5.22
C THR A 26 10.76 3.79 4.07
N LEU A 27 10.02 3.28 3.08
CA LEU A 27 10.60 2.67 1.87
C LEU A 27 11.44 3.67 1.06
N VAL A 28 10.97 4.93 0.94
CA VAL A 28 11.72 6.00 0.29
C VAL A 28 13.00 6.35 1.07
N GLU A 29 12.90 6.49 2.39
CA GLU A 29 14.05 6.78 3.26
C GLU A 29 15.09 5.64 3.19
N LEU A 30 14.65 4.38 3.20
CA LEU A 30 15.51 3.21 3.04
C LEU A 30 16.24 3.20 1.70
N THR A 31 15.50 3.47 0.61
CA THR A 31 16.08 3.52 -0.74
C THR A 31 17.19 4.57 -0.84
N ARG A 32 17.06 5.69 -0.12
CA ARG A 32 18.08 6.75 -0.07
C ARG A 32 19.26 6.43 0.84
N ALA A 33 19.04 5.67 1.91
CA ALA A 33 20.07 5.28 2.86
C ALA A 33 20.97 4.16 2.32
N LEU A 34 20.43 3.31 1.44
CA LEU A 34 21.16 2.23 0.81
C LEU A 34 22.13 2.72 -0.27
N PRO A 35 23.26 2.02 -0.49
CA PRO A 35 24.19 2.36 -1.55
C PRO A 35 23.49 2.40 -2.92
N PRO A 36 23.65 3.46 -3.71
CA PRO A 36 23.02 3.53 -5.03
C PRO A 36 23.59 2.45 -5.93
N GLY A 37 22.72 1.61 -6.50
CA GLY A 37 23.07 0.80 -7.66
C GLY A 37 23.20 1.67 -8.91
N PRO A 38 23.89 1.24 -9.98
CA PRO A 38 23.77 1.87 -11.28
C PRO A 38 22.31 1.75 -11.80
N PRO A 39 21.71 2.83 -12.35
CA PRO A 39 22.26 4.18 -12.55
C PRO A 39 22.31 5.00 -11.25
N HIS A 40 23.25 5.95 -11.12
CA HIS A 40 23.45 6.81 -9.94
C HIS A 40 22.25 7.71 -9.53
N ALA A 41 21.11 7.59 -10.21
CA ALA A 41 19.85 8.22 -9.84
C ALA A 41 19.03 7.26 -8.94
N PRO A 42 18.21 7.78 -8.00
CA PRO A 42 17.37 6.92 -7.17
C PRO A 42 16.42 6.10 -8.05
N HIS A 43 16.61 4.79 -8.02
CA HIS A 43 15.91 3.84 -8.89
C HIS A 43 15.50 2.60 -8.08
N VAL A 44 14.26 2.14 -8.27
CA VAL A 44 13.70 0.97 -7.59
C VAL A 44 13.17 -0.03 -8.61
N LEU A 45 13.61 -1.27 -8.49
CA LEU A 45 13.08 -2.40 -9.24
C LEU A 45 11.79 -2.89 -8.56
N TRP A 46 10.67 -2.82 -9.25
CA TRP A 46 9.36 -3.18 -8.72
C TRP A 46 9.03 -4.64 -9.05
N LEU A 47 9.11 -5.51 -8.03
CA LEU A 47 8.90 -6.96 -8.17
C LEU A 47 7.54 -7.41 -7.62
N THR A 48 6.94 -6.59 -6.76
CA THR A 48 5.58 -6.77 -6.26
C THR A 48 4.54 -6.55 -7.37
N GLY A 49 3.29 -6.92 -7.12
CA GLY A 49 2.22 -6.96 -8.11
C GLY A 49 1.98 -5.63 -8.85
N PRO A 50 1.27 -5.67 -10.00
CA PRO A 50 1.04 -4.50 -10.86
C PRO A 50 -0.01 -3.53 -10.30
N ASP A 51 -0.25 -3.52 -8.99
CA ASP A 51 -1.26 -2.68 -8.35
C ASP A 51 -0.93 -1.19 -8.58
N PRO A 52 -1.76 -0.45 -9.33
CA PRO A 52 -1.53 0.96 -9.57
C PRO A 52 -1.83 1.82 -8.33
N ASP A 53 -2.65 1.36 -7.38
CA ASP A 53 -3.03 2.12 -6.17
C ASP A 53 -2.10 1.87 -4.98
N HIS A 54 -1.07 1.05 -5.19
CA HIS A 54 -0.10 0.69 -4.17
C HIS A 54 0.55 1.91 -3.50
N PRO A 55 0.50 2.05 -2.16
CA PRO A 55 0.96 3.26 -1.46
C PRO A 55 2.41 3.66 -1.75
N ALA A 56 3.30 2.67 -1.91
CA ALA A 56 4.70 2.93 -2.26
C ALA A 56 4.89 3.59 -3.64
N ARG A 57 4.00 3.39 -4.63
CA ARG A 57 4.13 4.03 -5.95
C ARG A 57 4.03 5.55 -5.85
N ASP A 58 3.04 6.03 -5.10
CA ASP A 58 2.85 7.46 -4.90
C ASP A 58 4.03 8.05 -4.11
N ALA A 59 4.52 7.35 -3.08
CA ALA A 59 5.66 7.81 -2.31
C ALA A 59 6.96 7.90 -3.15
N PHE A 60 7.26 6.89 -3.97
CA PHE A 60 8.43 6.92 -4.85
C PHE A 60 8.32 7.95 -5.96
N ALA A 61 7.17 8.05 -6.63
CA ALA A 61 6.92 9.07 -7.64
C ALA A 61 7.07 10.47 -7.06
N ALA A 62 6.43 10.72 -5.91
CA ALA A 62 6.55 11.97 -5.18
C ALA A 62 8.01 12.24 -4.82
N ALA A 63 8.77 11.24 -4.35
CA ALA A 63 10.19 11.36 -4.05
C ALA A 63 11.12 11.58 -5.26
N GLY A 64 10.60 11.54 -6.50
CA GLY A 64 11.40 11.60 -7.73
C GLY A 64 12.26 10.35 -7.95
N THR A 65 11.85 9.21 -7.40
CA THR A 65 12.50 7.91 -7.59
C THR A 65 11.90 7.22 -8.81
N GLU A 66 12.75 6.83 -9.75
CA GLU A 66 12.31 6.08 -10.91
C GLU A 66 11.93 4.65 -10.48
N VAL A 67 10.79 4.17 -10.97
CA VAL A 67 10.30 2.82 -10.70
C VAL A 67 10.31 2.04 -12.00
N SER A 68 10.95 0.88 -12.01
CA SER A 68 10.94 -0.05 -13.14
C SER A 68 10.18 -1.31 -12.80
N ASP A 69 9.02 -1.48 -13.43
CA ASP A 69 8.19 -2.68 -13.30
C ASP A 69 8.88 -3.90 -13.92
N LEU A 70 9.29 -4.82 -13.05
CA LEU A 70 9.90 -6.10 -13.42
C LEU A 70 9.06 -7.30 -13.00
N SER A 71 7.96 -7.08 -12.27
CA SER A 71 7.01 -8.13 -11.91
C SER A 71 6.32 -8.68 -13.16
N PRO A 72 6.42 -9.99 -13.45
CA PRO A 72 5.67 -10.58 -14.55
C PRO A 72 4.17 -10.58 -14.28
N ASP A 73 3.37 -10.68 -15.34
CA ASP A 73 1.92 -10.83 -15.19
C ASP A 73 1.55 -12.23 -14.64
N TRP A 74 1.09 -12.25 -13.38
CA TRP A 74 0.59 -13.43 -12.67
C TRP A 74 -0.91 -13.37 -12.39
N THR A 75 -1.66 -12.52 -13.07
CA THR A 75 -3.13 -12.42 -12.91
C THR A 75 -3.82 -13.76 -13.20
N TRP A 76 -3.33 -14.50 -14.20
CA TRP A 76 -3.82 -15.84 -14.54
C TRP A 76 -3.64 -16.85 -13.39
N ALA A 77 -2.57 -16.76 -12.60
CA ALA A 77 -2.32 -17.66 -11.48
C ALA A 77 -3.30 -17.43 -10.33
N HIS A 78 -3.75 -16.19 -10.13
CA HIS A 78 -4.83 -15.87 -9.19
C HIS A 78 -6.16 -16.47 -9.65
N ALA A 79 -6.49 -16.37 -10.94
CA ALA A 79 -7.69 -16.96 -11.51
C ALA A 79 -7.72 -18.50 -11.39
N GLU A 80 -6.58 -19.17 -11.66
CA GLU A 80 -6.46 -20.63 -11.47
C GLU A 80 -6.60 -21.04 -10.00
N HIS A 81 -6.00 -20.28 -9.08
CA HIS A 81 -6.14 -20.51 -7.64
C HIS A 81 -7.61 -20.38 -7.19
N ASP A 82 -8.32 -19.35 -7.64
CA ASP A 82 -9.74 -19.17 -7.31
C ASP A 82 -10.61 -20.29 -7.90
N ALA A 83 -10.32 -20.74 -9.12
CA ALA A 83 -10.99 -21.89 -9.71
C ALA A 83 -10.73 -23.18 -8.90
N LEU A 84 -9.49 -23.42 -8.46
CA LEU A 84 -9.14 -24.54 -7.59
C LEU A 84 -9.92 -24.48 -6.27
N LYS A 85 -9.95 -23.33 -5.59
CA LYS A 85 -10.74 -23.18 -4.35
C LYS A 85 -12.22 -23.49 -4.60
N GLY A 86 -12.77 -23.01 -5.72
CA GLY A 86 -14.14 -23.29 -6.14
C GLY A 86 -14.41 -24.79 -6.30
N PHE A 87 -13.49 -25.52 -6.92
CA PHE A 87 -13.56 -26.98 -7.05
C PHE A 87 -13.43 -27.69 -5.69
N MET A 88 -12.44 -27.32 -4.88
CA MET A 88 -12.17 -27.95 -3.58
C MET A 88 -13.35 -27.82 -2.60
N LYS A 89 -14.10 -26.71 -2.65
CA LYS A 89 -15.30 -26.51 -1.84
C LYS A 89 -16.40 -27.54 -2.11
N GLN A 90 -16.40 -28.20 -3.26
CA GLN A 90 -17.41 -29.20 -3.64
C GLN A 90 -17.20 -30.56 -2.96
N TYR A 91 -16.03 -30.81 -2.37
CA TYR A 91 -15.66 -32.12 -1.80
C TYR A 91 -15.21 -32.00 -0.34
N PRO A 92 -15.61 -32.93 0.56
CA PRO A 92 -15.22 -32.89 1.97
C PRO A 92 -13.69 -32.87 2.21
N GLN A 93 -12.94 -33.65 1.44
CA GLN A 93 -11.48 -33.66 1.51
C GLN A 93 -10.86 -32.32 1.06
N GLY A 94 -11.43 -31.69 0.03
CA GLY A 94 -11.00 -30.37 -0.42
C GLY A 94 -11.25 -29.29 0.63
N GLN A 95 -12.39 -29.33 1.32
CA GLN A 95 -12.69 -28.41 2.41
C GLN A 95 -11.72 -28.57 3.59
N GLU A 96 -11.29 -29.78 3.92
CA GLU A 96 -10.26 -30.03 4.95
C GLU A 96 -8.91 -29.40 4.56
N ARG A 97 -8.49 -29.61 3.30
CA ARG A 97 -7.27 -28.98 2.76
C ARG A 97 -7.34 -27.45 2.83
N LEU A 98 -8.47 -26.85 2.45
CA LEU A 98 -8.68 -25.41 2.55
C LEU A 98 -8.68 -24.91 4.00
N ARG A 99 -9.21 -25.66 4.96
CA ARG A 99 -9.14 -25.32 6.38
C ARG A 99 -7.71 -25.31 6.91
N ARG A 100 -6.88 -26.27 6.50
CA ARG A 100 -5.45 -26.29 6.84
C ARG A 100 -4.71 -25.09 6.26
N ALA A 101 -4.97 -24.75 4.99
CA ALA A 101 -4.41 -23.55 4.37
C ALA A 101 -4.84 -22.26 5.09
N ALA A 102 -6.12 -22.15 5.47
CA ALA A 102 -6.63 -21.00 6.21
C ALA A 102 -5.98 -20.85 7.60
N HIS A 103 -5.62 -21.95 8.28
CA HIS A 103 -4.87 -21.88 9.53
C HIS A 103 -3.47 -21.28 9.31
N ALA A 104 -2.77 -21.68 8.24
CA ALA A 104 -1.48 -21.09 7.89
C ALA A 104 -1.60 -19.59 7.57
N GLU A 105 -2.66 -19.17 6.88
CA GLU A 105 -2.96 -17.74 6.65
C GLU A 105 -3.19 -16.99 7.96
N GLN A 106 -3.90 -17.59 8.92
CA GLN A 106 -4.13 -17.00 10.26
C GLN A 106 -2.83 -16.88 11.06
N ASP A 107 -1.95 -17.88 11.00
CA ASP A 107 -0.65 -17.85 11.67
C ASP A 107 0.23 -16.72 11.11
N LEU A 108 0.25 -16.56 9.77
CA LEU A 108 0.94 -15.45 9.12
C LEU A 108 0.31 -14.11 9.50
N GLN A 109 -1.02 -14.02 9.52
CA GLN A 109 -1.72 -12.79 9.94
C GLN A 109 -1.38 -12.43 11.39
N ALA A 110 -1.32 -13.40 12.30
CA ALA A 110 -0.94 -13.17 13.69
C ALA A 110 0.52 -12.68 13.82
N LEU A 111 1.41 -13.20 12.98
CA LEU A 111 2.80 -12.74 12.90
C LEU A 111 2.90 -11.28 12.44
N LEU A 112 2.03 -10.86 11.50
CA LEU A 112 2.02 -9.53 10.90
C LEU A 112 1.04 -8.53 11.55
N GLY A 113 0.26 -8.98 12.53
CA GLY A 113 -0.80 -8.17 13.15
C GLY A 113 -0.32 -7.14 14.17
N GLY A 114 0.96 -7.21 14.59
CA GLY A 114 1.57 -6.23 15.48
C GLY A 114 2.19 -5.03 14.73
N PRO A 115 2.71 -4.03 15.46
CA PRO A 115 3.51 -2.97 14.87
C PRO A 115 4.74 -3.53 14.16
N LEU A 116 4.90 -3.24 12.88
CA LEU A 116 5.99 -3.71 12.04
C LEU A 116 7.08 -2.63 11.92
N THR A 117 8.32 -3.06 12.05
CA THR A 117 9.53 -2.26 11.87
C THR A 117 10.45 -2.98 10.87
N LEU A 118 11.46 -2.30 10.33
CA LEU A 118 12.45 -2.99 9.49
C LEU A 118 13.12 -4.15 10.24
N GLU A 119 13.43 -3.96 11.53
CA GLU A 119 14.01 -4.99 12.39
C GLU A 119 13.09 -6.21 12.51
N SER A 120 11.80 -6.01 12.77
CA SER A 120 10.88 -7.15 12.89
C SER A 120 10.69 -7.88 11.56
N LEU A 121 10.61 -7.16 10.44
CA LEU A 121 10.42 -7.73 9.10
C LEU A 121 11.63 -8.53 8.59
N THR A 122 12.84 -8.07 8.92
CA THR A 122 14.09 -8.73 8.53
C THR A 122 14.59 -9.75 9.55
N SER A 123 13.91 -9.90 10.68
CA SER A 123 14.27 -10.86 11.73
C SER A 123 14.13 -12.32 11.28
N ALA A 124 14.96 -13.19 11.84
CA ALA A 124 14.86 -14.65 11.63
C ALA A 124 13.47 -15.19 11.96
N ARG A 125 12.83 -14.68 13.03
CA ARG A 125 11.46 -15.07 13.41
C ARG A 125 10.47 -14.85 12.27
N THR A 126 10.53 -13.71 11.60
CA THR A 126 9.61 -13.39 10.50
C THR A 126 9.92 -14.23 9.27
N GLN A 127 11.20 -14.35 8.92
CA GLN A 127 11.64 -15.16 7.78
C GLN A 127 11.26 -16.65 7.94
N ASP A 128 11.48 -17.22 9.12
CA ASP A 128 11.10 -18.60 9.45
C ASP A 128 9.58 -18.79 9.44
N GLY A 129 8.83 -17.80 9.95
CA GLY A 129 7.36 -17.81 9.92
C GLY A 129 6.79 -17.82 8.49
N ILE A 130 7.39 -17.03 7.59
CA ILE A 130 7.00 -17.01 6.17
C ILE A 130 7.34 -18.35 5.48
N ARG A 131 8.52 -18.92 5.76
CA ARG A 131 8.89 -20.25 5.23
C ARG A 131 7.90 -21.32 5.71
N ALA A 132 7.52 -21.29 6.99
CA ALA A 132 6.53 -22.21 7.55
C ALA A 132 5.16 -22.04 6.89
N TYR A 133 4.73 -20.80 6.62
CA TYR A 133 3.51 -20.51 5.88
C TYR A 133 3.51 -21.13 4.48
N HIS A 134 4.56 -20.92 3.68
CA HIS A 134 4.65 -21.48 2.33
C HIS A 134 4.73 -23.01 2.33
N ALA A 135 5.49 -23.60 3.25
CA ALA A 135 5.55 -25.05 3.41
C ALA A 135 4.16 -25.62 3.75
N ALA A 136 3.42 -24.98 4.67
CA ALA A 136 2.08 -25.40 5.03
C ALA A 136 1.08 -25.26 3.88
N LEU A 137 1.18 -24.20 3.07
CA LEU A 137 0.36 -24.06 1.86
C LEU A 137 0.68 -25.12 0.82
N GLN A 138 1.95 -25.42 0.58
CA GLN A 138 2.37 -26.46 -0.35
C GLN A 138 1.88 -27.84 0.10
N ASP A 139 2.03 -28.18 1.38
CA ASP A 139 1.53 -29.44 1.95
C ASP A 139 -0.02 -29.52 1.93
N ALA A 140 -0.69 -28.38 2.08
CA ALA A 140 -2.14 -28.32 2.10
C ALA A 140 -2.74 -28.34 0.69
N LEU A 141 -2.13 -27.68 -0.30
CA LEU A 141 -2.76 -27.38 -1.61
C LEU A 141 -1.97 -27.86 -2.83
N ASP A 142 -0.79 -28.44 -2.64
CA ASP A 142 0.19 -28.80 -3.69
C ASP A 142 0.74 -27.57 -4.45
N GLU A 143 1.95 -27.70 -5.01
CA GLU A 143 2.54 -26.66 -5.87
C GLU A 143 1.76 -26.54 -7.18
N GLY A 144 1.61 -25.31 -7.69
CA GLY A 144 0.85 -25.00 -8.90
C GLY A 144 -0.32 -24.07 -8.57
N PRO A 145 -1.57 -24.36 -8.98
CA PRO A 145 -2.72 -23.50 -8.66
C PRO A 145 -2.93 -23.30 -7.14
N GLY A 146 -2.57 -24.28 -6.32
CA GLY A 146 -2.68 -24.22 -4.86
C GLY A 146 -1.88 -23.08 -4.24
N THR A 147 -0.64 -22.91 -4.68
CA THR A 147 0.31 -21.90 -4.20
C THR A 147 0.42 -20.67 -5.11
N ARG A 148 -0.48 -20.54 -6.11
CA ARG A 148 -0.39 -19.51 -7.16
C ARG A 148 0.94 -19.57 -7.92
N TRP A 149 1.43 -20.78 -8.17
CA TRP A 149 2.67 -21.06 -8.88
C TRP A 149 3.88 -20.38 -8.24
N HIS A 150 3.93 -20.36 -6.91
CA HIS A 150 4.94 -19.65 -6.12
C HIS A 150 6.37 -19.97 -6.59
N ALA A 151 6.76 -21.24 -6.67
CA ALA A 151 8.13 -21.61 -7.03
C ALA A 151 8.48 -21.12 -8.45
N ARG A 152 7.55 -21.30 -9.41
CA ARG A 152 7.73 -20.85 -10.80
C ARG A 152 7.82 -19.31 -10.90
N ARG A 153 7.06 -18.59 -10.08
CA ARG A 153 7.12 -17.13 -9.98
C ARG A 153 8.50 -16.69 -9.51
N LEU A 154 9.00 -17.27 -8.43
CA LEU A 154 10.30 -16.92 -7.87
C LEU A 154 11.46 -17.29 -8.79
N ASP A 155 11.40 -18.43 -9.47
CA ASP A 155 12.40 -18.80 -10.48
C ASP A 155 12.42 -17.84 -11.68
N THR A 156 11.27 -17.23 -11.99
CA THR A 156 11.18 -16.22 -13.05
C THR A 156 11.76 -14.89 -12.58
N LEU A 157 11.41 -14.44 -11.38
CA LEU A 157 11.99 -13.23 -10.78
C LEU A 157 13.50 -13.35 -10.59
N ALA A 158 13.99 -14.48 -10.08
CA ALA A 158 15.41 -14.70 -9.85
C ALA A 158 16.22 -14.61 -11.15
N ARG A 159 15.73 -15.20 -12.25
CA ARG A 159 16.36 -15.06 -13.58
C ARG A 159 16.40 -13.61 -14.06
N THR A 160 15.34 -12.84 -13.84
CA THR A 160 15.29 -11.41 -14.19
C THR A 160 16.28 -10.57 -13.36
N LEU A 161 16.59 -11.00 -12.14
CA LEU A 161 17.39 -10.28 -11.15
C LEU A 161 18.85 -10.73 -11.07
N GLN A 162 19.22 -11.81 -11.76
CA GLN A 162 20.53 -12.47 -11.64
C GLN A 162 21.71 -11.49 -11.80
N ASP A 163 21.62 -10.54 -12.73
CA ASP A 163 22.65 -9.55 -13.02
C ASP A 163 22.25 -8.13 -12.58
N ARG A 164 21.26 -8.01 -11.69
CA ARG A 164 20.76 -6.73 -11.18
C ARG A 164 21.38 -6.39 -9.83
N THR A 165 21.50 -5.09 -9.58
CA THR A 165 22.10 -4.49 -8.39
C THR A 165 21.31 -3.27 -7.99
N GLY A 166 21.44 -2.79 -6.76
CA GLY A 166 20.69 -1.64 -6.27
C GLY A 166 19.52 -2.06 -5.39
N VAL A 167 18.36 -1.42 -5.52
CA VAL A 167 17.23 -1.62 -4.61
C VAL A 167 16.05 -2.21 -5.38
N ALA A 168 15.47 -3.29 -4.85
CA ALA A 168 14.27 -3.92 -5.37
C ALA A 168 13.20 -4.02 -4.29
N LEU A 169 11.97 -3.63 -4.61
CA LEU A 169 10.80 -3.80 -3.75
C LEU A 169 10.16 -5.15 -4.07
N ALA A 170 10.14 -6.07 -3.10
CA ALA A 170 9.63 -7.43 -3.26
C ALA A 170 8.58 -7.74 -2.19
N ALA A 171 7.54 -8.48 -2.56
CA ALA A 171 6.53 -8.96 -1.61
C ALA A 171 7.21 -9.62 -0.41
N LEU A 172 6.80 -9.25 0.81
CA LEU A 172 7.39 -9.74 2.05
C LEU A 172 7.47 -11.28 2.08
N ASP A 173 6.40 -11.95 1.64
CA ASP A 173 6.29 -13.40 1.64
C ASP A 173 7.20 -14.09 0.61
N ASP A 174 7.64 -13.38 -0.43
CA ASP A 174 8.58 -13.91 -1.44
C ASP A 174 10.05 -13.81 -0.97
N LEU A 175 10.36 -13.00 0.06
CA LEU A 175 11.74 -12.70 0.45
C LEU A 175 12.60 -13.92 0.82
N PRO A 176 12.17 -14.83 1.71
CA PRO A 176 13.07 -15.91 2.16
C PRO A 176 13.52 -16.78 0.98
N ASP A 177 12.60 -17.07 0.08
CA ASP A 177 12.82 -17.94 -1.07
C ASP A 177 13.53 -17.23 -2.24
N LEU A 178 13.40 -15.90 -2.35
CA LEU A 178 14.21 -15.08 -3.26
C LEU A 178 15.66 -15.00 -2.80
N LEU A 179 15.91 -14.83 -1.50
CA LEU A 179 17.26 -14.81 -0.93
C LEU A 179 18.01 -16.13 -1.19
N ASP A 180 17.32 -17.27 -1.12
CA ASP A 180 17.91 -18.56 -1.45
C ASP A 180 18.31 -18.68 -2.93
N ARG A 181 17.56 -18.01 -3.82
CA ARG A 181 17.77 -18.04 -5.29
C ARG A 181 18.74 -16.97 -5.79
N LEU A 182 18.98 -15.93 -5.00
CA LEU A 182 19.81 -14.77 -5.36
C LEU A 182 20.94 -14.60 -4.34
N PRO A 183 22.07 -15.32 -4.48
CA PRO A 183 23.17 -15.29 -3.52
C PRO A 183 23.83 -13.90 -3.36
N HIS A 184 23.65 -13.00 -4.31
CA HIS A 184 24.12 -11.60 -4.27
C HIS A 184 23.09 -10.64 -3.69
N ALA A 185 21.88 -11.11 -3.38
CA ALA A 185 20.86 -10.31 -2.76
C ALA A 185 21.00 -10.31 -1.23
N ALA A 186 20.59 -9.22 -0.59
CA ALA A 186 20.59 -9.08 0.85
C ALA A 186 19.36 -8.28 1.31
N LEU A 187 18.98 -8.48 2.57
CA LEU A 187 18.06 -7.58 3.25
C LEU A 187 18.83 -6.34 3.75
N PRO A 188 18.17 -5.18 3.89
CA PRO A 188 18.74 -4.02 4.56
C PRO A 188 19.13 -4.35 6.01
N ASP A 189 20.24 -3.80 6.50
CA ASP A 189 20.62 -3.94 7.90
C ASP A 189 19.80 -2.98 8.78
N PRO A 190 18.92 -3.51 9.66
CA PRO A 190 18.08 -2.68 10.52
C PRO A 190 18.89 -1.83 11.51
N ALA A 191 20.11 -2.23 11.87
CA ALA A 191 20.94 -1.47 12.81
C ALA A 191 21.46 -0.15 12.21
N THR A 192 21.43 -0.02 10.88
CA THR A 192 21.96 1.14 10.15
C THR A 192 20.89 2.16 9.77
N PHE A 193 19.63 1.90 10.10
CA PHE A 193 18.51 2.72 9.67
C PHE A 193 17.52 3.00 10.81
N GLN A 194 17.07 4.25 10.87
CA GLN A 194 15.94 4.63 11.70
C GLN A 194 14.95 5.45 10.86
N PRO A 195 13.63 5.16 10.94
CA PRO A 195 12.63 5.96 10.27
C PRO A 195 12.73 7.43 10.67
N GLY A 196 12.75 8.30 9.67
CA GLY A 196 12.91 9.73 9.85
C GLY A 196 11.58 10.46 9.94
N GLU A 197 11.69 11.75 9.71
CA GLU A 197 10.59 12.69 9.82
C GLU A 197 9.54 12.50 8.70
N ALA A 198 9.94 12.06 7.49
CA ALA A 198 8.98 11.79 6.42
C ALA A 198 8.13 10.55 6.76
N SER A 199 8.76 9.51 7.33
CA SER A 199 8.04 8.34 7.88
C SER A 199 7.03 8.74 8.95
N ARG A 200 7.40 9.63 9.89
CA ARG A 200 6.50 10.11 10.94
C ARG A 200 5.29 10.87 10.37
N ARG A 201 5.50 11.78 9.40
CA ARG A 201 4.41 12.53 8.77
C ARG A 201 3.46 11.63 7.99
N ARG A 202 3.99 10.67 7.23
CA ARG A 202 3.21 9.67 6.52
C ARG A 202 2.33 8.87 7.50
N ALA A 203 2.89 8.43 8.61
CA ALA A 203 2.15 7.73 9.66
C ALA A 203 0.99 8.57 10.23
N LEU A 204 1.20 9.88 10.44
CA LEU A 204 0.13 10.78 10.88
C LEU A 204 -1.00 10.87 9.84
N ALA A 205 -0.65 11.06 8.56
CA ALA A 205 -1.64 11.15 7.49
C ALA A 205 -2.42 9.84 7.33
N ASP A 206 -1.75 8.70 7.34
CA ASP A 206 -2.41 7.38 7.24
C ASP A 206 -3.30 7.10 8.45
N ARG A 207 -2.84 7.42 9.67
CA ARG A 207 -3.66 7.28 10.89
C ARG A 207 -4.95 8.09 10.79
N ALA A 208 -4.85 9.34 10.34
CA ALA A 208 -5.98 10.25 10.18
C ALA A 208 -6.96 9.83 9.07
N LEU A 209 -6.49 9.07 8.06
CA LEU A 209 -7.35 8.55 7.00
C LEU A 209 -8.06 7.25 7.38
N LEU A 210 -7.51 6.49 8.33
CA LEU A 210 -8.14 5.25 8.80
C LEU A 210 -9.32 5.54 9.73
N LEU A 211 -9.16 6.50 10.66
CA LEU A 211 -10.07 6.82 11.77
C LEU A 211 -10.50 5.61 12.62
N ASP A 212 -10.49 5.78 13.94
CA ASP A 212 -11.07 4.82 14.87
C ASP A 212 -11.98 5.55 15.86
N GLU A 213 -12.97 4.83 16.39
CA GLU A 213 -13.93 5.39 17.36
C GLU A 213 -13.25 5.89 18.65
N HIS A 214 -12.08 5.36 18.98
CA HIS A 214 -11.30 5.76 20.16
C HIS A 214 -10.34 6.93 19.90
N ASP A 215 -10.30 7.47 18.68
CA ASP A 215 -9.38 8.56 18.35
C ASP A 215 -9.77 9.88 19.04
N ASP A 216 -8.77 10.59 19.56
CA ASP A 216 -8.89 12.01 19.87
C ASP A 216 -8.80 12.83 18.57
N LEU A 217 -9.96 13.04 17.95
CA LEU A 217 -10.08 13.75 16.67
C LEU A 217 -9.52 15.18 16.74
N MET A 218 -9.64 15.87 17.89
CA MET A 218 -9.11 17.22 18.07
C MET A 218 -7.59 17.23 18.14
N ALA A 219 -7.00 16.25 18.83
CA ALA A 219 -5.55 16.08 18.85
C ALA A 219 -4.99 15.72 17.48
N LEU A 220 -5.68 14.86 16.70
CA LEU A 220 -5.31 14.52 15.33
C LEU A 220 -5.38 15.73 14.40
N LEU A 221 -6.47 16.50 14.43
CA LEU A 221 -6.61 17.74 13.66
C LEU A 221 -5.49 18.73 14.00
N GLY A 222 -5.27 18.98 15.29
CA GLY A 222 -4.21 19.88 15.74
C GLY A 222 -2.81 19.39 15.40
N ALA A 223 -2.59 18.07 15.25
CA ALA A 223 -1.34 17.54 14.71
C ALA A 223 -1.21 17.81 13.22
N LEU A 224 -2.23 17.49 12.41
CA LEU A 224 -2.23 17.70 10.96
C LEU A 224 -2.01 19.17 10.58
N GLU A 225 -2.64 20.11 11.29
CA GLU A 225 -2.54 21.55 11.01
C GLU A 225 -1.16 22.14 11.32
N ARG A 226 -0.41 21.53 12.25
CA ARG A 226 0.95 21.97 12.59
C ARG A 226 2.00 21.44 11.61
N GLU A 227 1.68 20.39 10.87
CA GLU A 227 2.60 19.79 9.92
C GLU A 227 2.64 20.60 8.61
N PRO A 228 3.83 21.05 8.16
CA PRO A 228 3.97 21.76 6.90
C PRO A 228 3.85 20.84 5.68
N GLY A 229 3.86 19.52 5.88
CA GLY A 229 4.03 18.52 4.83
C GLY A 229 5.46 18.44 4.31
N ASP A 230 5.68 17.52 3.38
CA ASP A 230 6.92 17.39 2.62
C ASP A 230 6.62 16.89 1.20
N ARG A 231 7.67 16.51 0.47
CA ARG A 231 7.52 16.05 -0.90
C ARG A 231 6.75 14.73 -1.00
N VAL A 232 6.85 13.83 -0.02
CA VAL A 232 6.20 12.51 -0.01
C VAL A 232 4.79 12.57 0.56
N THR A 233 4.57 13.42 1.57
CA THR A 233 3.28 13.70 2.21
C THR A 233 3.02 15.21 2.14
N PRO A 234 2.51 15.72 1.01
CA PRO A 234 2.36 17.16 0.79
C PRO A 234 1.31 17.77 1.71
N ALA A 235 1.40 19.09 1.92
CA ALA A 235 0.42 19.83 2.73
C ALA A 235 -1.01 19.68 2.21
N ALA A 236 -1.20 19.50 0.89
CA ALA A 236 -2.50 19.22 0.30
C ALA A 236 -3.09 17.90 0.81
N GLU A 237 -2.26 16.87 1.01
CA GLU A 237 -2.71 15.59 1.55
C GLU A 237 -3.07 15.69 3.04
N LEU A 238 -2.30 16.45 3.82
CA LEU A 238 -2.62 16.70 5.23
C LEU A 238 -3.97 17.43 5.38
N ARG A 239 -4.25 18.40 4.49
CA ARG A 239 -5.55 19.06 4.42
C ARG A 239 -6.66 18.11 4.00
N TYR A 240 -6.38 17.21 3.05
CA TYR A 240 -7.32 16.15 2.68
C TYR A 240 -7.64 15.25 3.87
N ALA A 241 -6.65 14.81 4.64
CA ALA A 241 -6.87 14.01 5.85
C ALA A 241 -7.70 14.78 6.90
N ALA A 242 -7.39 16.06 7.14
CA ALA A 242 -8.17 16.90 8.05
C ALA A 242 -9.63 17.04 7.60
N ALA A 243 -9.87 17.20 6.29
CA ALA A 243 -11.22 17.26 5.75
C ALA A 243 -12.03 15.97 5.98
N ASN A 244 -11.39 14.80 5.93
CA ASN A 244 -12.06 13.53 6.21
C ASN A 244 -12.48 13.44 7.69
N ILE A 245 -11.69 13.97 8.62
CA ILE A 245 -12.09 14.08 10.03
C ILE A 245 -13.31 14.99 10.18
N HIS A 246 -13.29 16.19 9.59
CA HIS A 246 -14.44 17.10 9.62
C HIS A 246 -15.70 16.49 9.01
N LEU A 247 -15.55 15.77 7.89
CA LEU A 247 -16.67 15.06 7.27
C LEU A 247 -17.24 13.98 8.19
N ALA A 248 -16.38 13.21 8.87
CA ALA A 248 -16.79 12.14 9.77
C ALA A 248 -17.64 12.64 10.96
N VAL A 249 -17.41 13.87 11.42
CA VAL A 249 -18.21 14.51 12.48
C VAL A 249 -19.36 15.39 11.95
N GLY A 250 -19.54 15.46 10.63
CA GLY A 250 -20.62 16.24 10.01
C GLY A 250 -20.34 17.74 9.84
N ASP A 251 -19.12 18.20 10.08
CA ASP A 251 -18.71 19.58 9.84
C ASP A 251 -18.41 19.81 8.34
N LEU A 252 -19.47 19.83 7.53
CA LEU A 252 -19.38 20.03 6.09
C LEU A 252 -18.69 21.36 5.70
N PRO A 253 -18.94 22.51 6.37
CA PRO A 253 -18.25 23.76 6.06
C PRO A 253 -16.72 23.68 6.23
N ALA A 254 -16.23 23.09 7.33
CA ALA A 254 -14.80 22.92 7.53
C ALA A 254 -14.22 21.90 6.54
N ALA A 255 -14.89 20.75 6.35
CA ALA A 255 -14.46 19.74 5.38
C ALA A 255 -14.29 20.34 3.98
N ARG A 256 -15.27 21.14 3.53
CA ARG A 256 -15.18 21.86 2.25
C ARG A 256 -14.00 22.80 2.20
N THR A 257 -13.81 23.63 3.23
CA THR A 257 -12.73 24.62 3.28
C THR A 257 -11.36 23.94 3.12
N HIS A 258 -11.14 22.84 3.84
CA HIS A 258 -9.92 22.06 3.71
C HIS A 258 -9.76 21.41 2.34
N LEU A 259 -10.83 20.87 1.73
CA LEU A 259 -10.77 20.25 0.40
C LEU A 259 -10.55 21.25 -0.72
N GLU A 260 -11.17 22.42 -0.67
CA GLU A 260 -10.93 23.49 -1.64
C GLU A 260 -9.50 24.03 -1.53
N SER A 261 -8.99 24.19 -0.30
CA SER A 261 -7.59 24.55 -0.07
C SER A 261 -6.62 23.46 -0.55
N ALA A 262 -6.93 22.18 -0.31
CA ALA A 262 -6.16 21.05 -0.82
C ALA A 262 -6.13 21.06 -2.35
N ALA A 263 -7.30 21.21 -2.99
CA ALA A 263 -7.43 21.23 -4.45
C ALA A 263 -6.62 22.38 -5.09
N HIS A 264 -6.56 23.54 -4.43
CA HIS A 264 -5.77 24.68 -4.92
C HIS A 264 -4.26 24.48 -4.74
N ALA A 265 -3.84 23.64 -3.79
CA ALA A 265 -2.45 23.39 -3.46
C ALA A 265 -1.84 22.17 -4.17
N LEU A 266 -2.64 21.44 -4.98
CA LEU A 266 -2.15 20.31 -5.78
C LEU A 266 -1.10 20.76 -6.79
N THR A 267 -0.09 19.92 -7.01
CA THR A 267 0.93 20.13 -8.03
C THR A 267 0.91 19.00 -9.05
N ASP A 268 1.69 17.96 -8.81
CA ASP A 268 2.02 16.86 -9.71
C ASP A 268 1.81 15.50 -9.01
N GLU A 269 1.08 15.49 -7.90
CA GLU A 269 0.73 14.24 -7.21
C GLU A 269 -0.13 13.36 -8.11
N ARG A 270 0.25 12.09 -8.21
CA ARG A 270 -0.42 11.12 -9.08
C ARG A 270 -1.86 10.83 -8.65
N SER A 271 -2.04 10.44 -7.39
CA SER A 271 -3.33 9.94 -6.86
C SER A 271 -4.19 10.99 -6.17
N LEU A 272 -3.54 11.96 -5.51
CA LEU A 272 -4.19 12.92 -4.63
C LEU A 272 -5.27 13.78 -5.31
N PRO A 273 -5.11 14.27 -6.57
CA PRO A 273 -6.15 15.04 -7.23
C PRO A 273 -7.48 14.31 -7.33
N GLY A 274 -7.45 13.01 -7.66
CA GLY A 274 -8.65 12.18 -7.74
C GLY A 274 -9.34 12.05 -6.38
N LEU A 275 -8.57 11.77 -5.32
CA LEU A 275 -9.08 11.61 -3.96
C LEU A 275 -9.72 12.90 -3.42
N VAL A 276 -9.02 14.04 -3.58
CA VAL A 276 -9.51 15.35 -3.15
C VAL A 276 -10.78 15.73 -3.88
N LEU A 277 -10.81 15.60 -5.21
CA LEU A 277 -11.99 15.96 -6.01
C LEU A 277 -13.17 15.02 -5.72
N ALA A 278 -12.97 13.71 -5.63
CA ALA A 278 -14.05 12.79 -5.30
C ALA A 278 -14.68 13.14 -3.94
N ARG A 279 -13.86 13.40 -2.93
CA ARG A 279 -14.34 13.79 -1.60
C ARG A 279 -15.01 15.17 -1.59
N LEU A 280 -14.50 16.14 -2.35
CA LEU A 280 -15.13 17.45 -2.51
C LEU A 280 -16.51 17.34 -3.17
N GLY A 281 -16.67 16.42 -4.14
CA GLY A 281 -17.97 16.10 -4.73
C GLY A 281 -18.97 15.61 -3.69
N GLN A 282 -18.54 14.68 -2.82
CA GLN A 282 -19.39 14.14 -1.74
C GLN A 282 -19.81 15.22 -0.74
N VAL A 283 -18.88 16.09 -0.32
CA VAL A 283 -19.20 17.22 0.57
C VAL A 283 -20.20 18.17 -0.09
N ARG A 284 -20.06 18.45 -1.38
CA ARG A 284 -20.99 19.31 -2.13
C ARG A 284 -22.38 18.70 -2.24
N ASP A 285 -22.49 17.41 -2.53
CA ASP A 285 -23.79 16.72 -2.51
C ASP A 285 -24.44 16.79 -1.13
N ALA A 286 -23.68 16.53 -0.06
CA ALA A 286 -24.18 16.63 1.32
C ALA A 286 -24.62 18.05 1.72
N GLN A 287 -24.08 19.08 1.06
CA GLN A 287 -24.49 20.49 1.21
C GLN A 287 -25.63 20.90 0.26
N GLY A 288 -26.13 19.99 -0.58
CA GLY A 288 -27.20 20.28 -1.56
C GLY A 288 -26.71 20.95 -2.85
N GLU A 289 -25.41 21.03 -3.09
CA GLU A 289 -24.79 21.65 -4.27
C GLU A 289 -24.63 20.65 -5.43
N ARG A 290 -25.74 20.01 -5.83
CA ARG A 290 -25.73 18.88 -6.77
C ARG A 290 -25.03 19.16 -8.10
N ASP A 291 -25.26 20.34 -8.67
CA ASP A 291 -24.66 20.72 -9.95
C ASP A 291 -23.13 20.83 -9.85
N LEU A 292 -22.64 21.38 -8.74
CA LEU A 292 -21.20 21.49 -8.50
C LEU A 292 -20.59 20.13 -8.19
N ALA A 293 -21.25 19.29 -7.40
CA ALA A 293 -20.82 17.93 -7.12
C ALA A 293 -20.68 17.09 -8.41
N THR A 294 -21.69 17.13 -9.28
CA THR A 294 -21.70 16.44 -10.58
C THR A 294 -20.52 16.86 -11.45
N ARG A 295 -20.21 18.17 -11.50
CA ARG A 295 -19.03 18.68 -12.22
C ARG A 295 -17.73 18.17 -11.60
N THR A 296 -17.63 18.15 -10.28
CA THR A 296 -16.45 17.63 -9.58
C THR A 296 -16.23 16.14 -9.88
N TYR A 297 -17.27 15.30 -9.83
CA TYR A 297 -17.13 13.88 -10.16
C TYR A 297 -16.72 13.64 -11.61
N ARG A 298 -17.28 14.40 -12.56
CA ARG A 298 -16.83 14.35 -13.96
C ARG A 298 -15.36 14.74 -14.11
N ALA A 299 -14.90 15.71 -13.31
CA ALA A 299 -13.49 16.09 -13.31
C ALA A 299 -12.58 14.95 -12.83
N VAL A 300 -12.97 14.18 -11.82
CA VAL A 300 -12.24 12.97 -11.39
C VAL A 300 -12.05 12.00 -12.56
N LEU A 301 -13.13 11.73 -13.30
CA LEU A 301 -13.10 10.80 -14.45
C LEU A 301 -12.35 11.34 -15.67
N ALA A 302 -12.04 12.64 -15.69
CA ALA A 302 -11.28 13.29 -16.75
C ALA A 302 -9.76 13.37 -16.44
N LEU A 303 -9.34 13.01 -15.21
CA LEU A 303 -7.92 12.98 -14.86
C LEU A 303 -7.19 11.88 -15.63
N THR A 304 -5.91 12.14 -15.96
CA THR A 304 -5.01 11.14 -16.54
C THR A 304 -4.89 9.90 -15.65
N TYR A 305 -4.93 10.10 -14.34
CA TYR A 305 -5.00 9.04 -13.34
C TYR A 305 -5.88 9.46 -12.17
N ALA A 306 -6.69 8.52 -11.67
CA ALA A 306 -7.41 8.64 -10.40
C ALA A 306 -7.45 7.25 -9.76
N PRO A 307 -7.18 7.14 -8.45
CA PRO A 307 -7.26 5.86 -7.75
C PRO A 307 -8.63 5.21 -7.88
N GLN A 308 -8.70 3.89 -7.81
CA GLN A 308 -9.94 3.16 -8.01
C GLN A 308 -11.03 3.62 -7.03
N ALA A 309 -10.69 3.82 -5.75
CA ALA A 309 -11.62 4.35 -4.75
C ALA A 309 -12.19 5.73 -5.13
N ALA A 310 -11.39 6.61 -5.73
CA ALA A 310 -11.87 7.92 -6.20
C ALA A 310 -12.78 7.79 -7.42
N ARG A 311 -12.44 6.90 -8.35
CA ARG A 311 -13.26 6.62 -9.54
C ARG A 311 -14.60 6.01 -9.15
N ASP A 312 -14.61 5.05 -8.23
CA ASP A 312 -15.81 4.42 -7.70
C ASP A 312 -16.71 5.44 -6.99
N ALA A 313 -16.12 6.28 -6.13
CA ALA A 313 -16.84 7.36 -5.48
C ALA A 313 -17.44 8.36 -6.48
N ALA A 314 -16.71 8.71 -7.53
CA ALA A 314 -17.19 9.61 -8.58
C ALA A 314 -18.32 8.98 -9.42
N LEU A 315 -18.19 7.71 -9.80
CA LEU A 315 -19.22 6.99 -10.55
C LEU A 315 -20.50 6.84 -9.71
N ALA A 316 -20.37 6.42 -8.45
CA ALA A 316 -21.49 6.34 -7.52
C ALA A 316 -22.15 7.72 -7.32
N GLY A 317 -21.35 8.77 -7.16
CA GLY A 317 -21.84 10.15 -7.02
C GLY A 317 -22.57 10.68 -8.27
N LEU A 318 -22.20 10.23 -9.47
CA LEU A 318 -22.92 10.57 -10.70
C LEU A 318 -24.24 9.83 -10.84
N ASP A 319 -24.30 8.59 -10.37
CA ASP A 319 -25.52 7.78 -10.35
C ASP A 319 -26.53 8.32 -9.32
N ALA A 320 -26.08 8.57 -8.09
CA ALA A 320 -26.91 9.07 -7.00
C ALA A 320 -26.18 10.13 -6.16
N PRO A 321 -26.87 11.17 -5.65
CA PRO A 321 -26.29 12.13 -4.72
C PRO A 321 -25.75 11.44 -3.47
N PHE A 322 -24.53 11.78 -3.07
CA PHE A 322 -24.00 11.33 -1.78
C PHE A 322 -24.81 11.93 -0.62
N THR A 323 -25.16 11.08 0.34
CA THR A 323 -25.79 11.49 1.60
C THR A 323 -24.91 11.08 2.76
N LEU A 324 -24.58 12.04 3.62
CA LEU A 324 -23.84 11.76 4.85
C LEU A 324 -24.80 11.12 5.87
N ASP A 325 -24.52 9.88 6.25
CA ASP A 325 -25.21 9.18 7.34
C ASP A 325 -24.31 9.19 8.58
N LEU A 326 -24.75 9.91 9.61
CA LEU A 326 -24.06 10.00 10.91
C LEU A 326 -24.65 9.06 11.96
N THR A 327 -25.59 8.17 11.58
CA THR A 327 -26.13 7.23 12.55
C THR A 327 -25.05 6.22 12.96
N PRO A 328 -24.80 6.04 14.28
CA PRO A 328 -23.87 5.03 14.75
C PRO A 328 -24.40 3.66 14.33
N ARG A 329 -23.59 2.90 13.59
CA ARG A 329 -23.93 1.50 13.29
C ARG A 329 -23.84 0.69 14.59
N PRO A 330 -24.85 -0.14 14.89
CA PRO A 330 -24.94 -0.88 16.15
C PRO A 330 -23.87 -1.96 16.32
#